data_AF-A0A7S1U6P7-F1
#
_entry.id   AF-A0A7S1U6P7-F1
#
_cell.length_a   1.000
_cell.length_b   1.000
_cell.length_c   1.000
_cell.angle_alpha   90.00
_cell.angle_beta   90.00
_cell.angle_gamma   90.00
#
_symmetry.space_group_name_H-M   'P 1'
#
loop_
_entity.id
_entity.type
_entity.pdbx_description
1 polymer ?
#
loop_
_entity_poly.entity_id
_entity_poly.type
_entity_poly.pdbx_seq_one_letter_code
_entity_poly.pdbx_strand_id
1 'polypeptide(L)'
;MQFAIEVARGGDESIKEIPRLAVLTARAREFKFALELKESSTINTNYRAAGRANGLEDWGIGTVLYGSVREWVFQSLKADRKYDNFGRLQAMLPRASQYIFVGDTGERDEAA
;
A
#
# COMPACT_ATOMS: atom_id res chain seq x y z
N MET A 1 8.78 -3.12 -8.79
CA MET A 1 7.53 -3.89 -8.60
C MET A 1 7.79 -5.36 -8.32
N GLN A 2 8.78 -6.01 -8.95
CA GLN A 2 9.16 -7.40 -8.64
C GLN A 2 9.41 -7.62 -7.14
N PHE A 3 10.13 -6.72 -6.47
CA PHE A 3 10.35 -6.77 -5.02
C PHE A 3 9.06 -6.99 -4.22
N ALA A 4 7.97 -6.30 -4.55
CA ALA A 4 6.72 -6.42 -3.81
C ALA A 4 6.03 -7.78 -4.04
N ILE A 5 6.24 -8.41 -5.20
CA ILE A 5 5.78 -9.78 -5.48
C ILE A 5 6.57 -10.77 -4.64
N GLU A 6 7.90 -10.64 -4.61
CA GLU A 6 8.76 -11.53 -3.81
C GLU A 6 8.44 -11.46 -2.31
N VAL A 7 8.25 -10.23 -1.80
CA VAL A 7 7.83 -10.02 -0.41
C VAL A 7 6.47 -10.67 -0.14
N ALA A 8 5.50 -10.49 -1.04
CA ALA A 8 4.18 -11.09 -0.89
C ALA A 8 4.17 -12.62 -1.04
N ARG A 9 5.16 -13.21 -1.73
CA ARG A 9 5.40 -14.65 -1.83
C ARG A 9 6.17 -15.23 -0.64
N GLY A 10 6.82 -14.39 0.17
CA GLY A 10 7.71 -14.87 1.22
C GLY A 10 8.87 -15.73 0.70
N GLY A 11 9.25 -15.56 -0.58
CA GLY A 11 10.30 -16.35 -1.24
C GLY A 11 9.88 -17.72 -1.78
N ASP A 12 8.59 -18.08 -1.74
CA ASP A 12 8.07 -19.32 -2.33
C ASP A 12 7.36 -19.03 -3.68
N GLU A 13 8.04 -19.34 -4.78
CA GLU A 13 7.52 -19.15 -6.14
C GLU A 13 6.33 -20.07 -6.47
N SER A 14 6.09 -21.12 -5.69
CA SER A 14 4.96 -22.04 -5.91
C SER A 14 3.63 -21.42 -5.49
N ILE A 15 3.65 -20.36 -4.67
CA ILE A 15 2.46 -19.66 -4.20
C ILE A 15 1.90 -18.78 -5.34
N LYS A 16 0.75 -19.21 -5.86
CA LYS A 16 0.01 -18.53 -6.94
C LYS A 16 -1.05 -17.54 -6.45
N GLU A 17 -1.47 -17.65 -5.20
CA GLU A 17 -2.39 -16.70 -4.58
C GLU A 17 -1.64 -15.92 -3.51
N ILE A 18 -1.32 -14.66 -3.81
CA ILE A 18 -0.59 -13.77 -2.91
C ILE A 18 -1.43 -12.54 -2.57
N PRO A 19 -1.24 -11.94 -1.38
CA PRO A 19 -2.02 -10.78 -0.96
C PRO A 19 -1.79 -9.58 -1.87
N ARG A 20 -2.86 -8.82 -2.13
CA ARG A 20 -2.77 -7.51 -2.80
C ARG A 20 -2.10 -6.48 -1.90
N LEU A 21 -1.46 -5.49 -2.51
CA LEU A 21 -0.76 -4.43 -1.80
C LEU A 21 -1.76 -3.39 -1.27
N ALA A 22 -1.68 -3.07 0.02
CA ALA A 22 -2.35 -1.92 0.59
C ALA A 22 -1.45 -0.68 0.53
N VAL A 23 -1.99 0.44 0.07
CA VAL A 23 -1.26 1.72 0.00
C VAL A 23 -1.73 2.64 1.12
N LEU A 24 -0.82 3.01 2.01
CA LEU A 24 -1.05 3.94 3.11
C LEU A 24 -0.46 5.31 2.73
N THR A 25 -1.31 6.23 2.28
CA THR A 25 -0.86 7.51 1.72
C THR A 25 -1.31 8.69 2.55
N ALA A 26 -0.47 9.72 2.64
CA ALA A 26 -0.82 11.01 3.22
C ALA A 26 -1.49 11.97 2.20
N ARG A 27 -1.79 11.50 0.98
CA ARG A 27 -2.56 12.29 0.01
C ARG A 27 -3.93 12.64 0.60
N ALA A 28 -4.32 13.90 0.49
CA ALA A 28 -5.56 14.41 1.04
C ALA A 28 -6.77 13.77 0.35
N ARG A 29 -7.66 13.13 1.14
CA ARG A 29 -8.91 12.56 0.65
C ARG A 29 -9.80 13.61 -0.02
N GLU A 30 -9.76 14.83 0.50
CA GLU A 30 -10.52 16.00 0.02
C GLU A 30 -10.16 16.36 -1.42
N PHE A 31 -8.96 15.98 -1.88
CA PHE A 31 -8.48 16.23 -3.25
C PHE A 31 -8.42 14.98 -4.10
N LYS A 32 -9.20 13.93 -3.77
CA LYS A 32 -9.25 12.68 -4.57
C LYS A 32 -9.53 12.95 -6.06
N PHE A 33 -10.35 13.94 -6.41
CA PHE A 33 -10.61 14.27 -7.81
C PHE A 33 -9.32 14.48 -8.64
N ALA A 34 -8.25 14.96 -8.01
CA ALA A 34 -6.93 15.16 -8.62
C ALA A 34 -5.87 14.15 -8.17
N LEU A 35 -5.93 13.68 -6.92
CA LEU A 35 -4.86 12.90 -6.27
C LEU A 35 -5.13 11.40 -6.19
N GLU A 36 -6.31 10.95 -6.62
CA GLU A 36 -6.70 9.55 -6.58
C GLU A 36 -5.74 8.66 -7.38
N LEU A 37 -5.35 7.56 -6.76
CA LEU A 37 -4.68 6.43 -7.41
C LEU A 37 -5.70 5.62 -8.20
N LYS A 38 -6.06 6.13 -9.39
CA LYS A 38 -6.96 5.47 -10.34
C LYS A 38 -6.32 4.20 -10.88
N GLU A 39 -7.12 3.25 -11.37
CA GLU A 39 -6.58 2.05 -12.00
C GLU A 39 -5.62 2.38 -13.16
N SER A 40 -5.92 3.45 -13.91
CA SER A 40 -5.08 3.96 -14.99
C SER A 40 -3.82 4.71 -14.53
N SER A 41 -3.65 4.97 -13.23
CA SER A 41 -2.42 5.59 -12.72
C SER A 41 -1.22 4.70 -13.02
N THR A 42 -0.11 5.30 -13.44
CA THR A 42 1.13 4.60 -13.81
C THR A 42 1.60 3.60 -12.75
N ILE A 43 1.42 3.93 -11.46
CA ILE A 43 1.76 3.00 -10.38
C ILE A 43 0.89 1.73 -10.39
N ASN A 44 -0.42 1.87 -10.56
CA ASN A 44 -1.36 0.74 -10.63
C ASN A 44 -1.11 -0.09 -11.88
N THR A 45 -0.85 0.54 -13.03
CA THR A 45 -0.52 -0.18 -14.26
C THR A 45 0.78 -0.96 -14.13
N ASN A 46 1.79 -0.39 -13.46
CA ASN A 46 3.09 -1.05 -13.26
C ASN A 46 2.99 -2.25 -12.32
N TYR A 47 2.23 -2.15 -11.22
CA TYR A 47 1.99 -3.30 -10.34
C TYR A 47 1.20 -4.41 -11.03
N ARG A 48 0.15 -4.07 -11.77
CA ARG A 48 -0.62 -5.06 -12.56
C ARG A 48 0.23 -5.72 -13.64
N ALA A 49 1.07 -4.95 -14.34
CA ALA A 49 1.99 -5.50 -15.33
C ALA A 49 2.99 -6.47 -14.72
N ALA A 50 3.52 -6.16 -13.53
CA ALA A 50 4.40 -7.07 -12.79
C ALA A 50 3.65 -8.34 -12.35
N GLY A 51 2.41 -8.22 -11.87
CA GLY A 51 1.57 -9.37 -11.53
C GLY A 51 1.38 -10.31 -12.73
N ARG A 52 0.96 -9.75 -13.87
CA ARG A 52 0.79 -10.52 -15.13
C ARG A 52 2.08 -11.19 -15.60
N ALA A 53 3.22 -10.49 -15.52
CA ALA A 53 4.53 -11.07 -15.85
C ALA A 53 4.90 -12.28 -14.96
N ASN A 54 4.25 -12.41 -13.80
CA ASN A 54 4.43 -13.49 -12.83
C ASN A 54 3.24 -14.47 -12.78
N GLY A 55 2.31 -14.41 -13.75
CA GLY A 55 1.14 -15.29 -13.81
C GLY A 55 0.01 -14.94 -12.83
N LEU A 56 -0.01 -13.71 -12.33
CA LEU A 56 -0.98 -13.20 -11.35
C LEU A 56 -1.87 -12.13 -12.01
N GLU A 57 -2.93 -12.56 -12.69
CA GLU A 57 -3.79 -11.66 -13.50
C GLU A 57 -4.47 -10.56 -12.67
N ASP A 58 -4.90 -10.89 -11.45
CA ASP A 58 -5.67 -10.02 -10.57
C ASP A 58 -4.85 -9.42 -9.41
N TRP A 59 -3.53 -9.39 -9.54
CA TRP A 59 -2.63 -8.89 -8.50
C TRP A 59 -2.17 -7.44 -8.74
N GLY A 60 -1.95 -6.72 -7.63
CA GLY A 60 -1.46 -5.35 -7.64
C GLY A 60 -1.90 -4.58 -6.40
N ILE A 61 -2.15 -3.29 -6.55
CA ILE A 61 -2.69 -2.44 -5.48
C ILE A 61 -4.18 -2.77 -5.26
N GLY A 62 -4.52 -3.06 -4.01
CA GLY A 62 -5.88 -3.20 -3.52
C GLY A 62 -6.33 -1.96 -2.74
N THR A 63 -6.42 -2.10 -1.42
CA THR A 63 -6.90 -1.02 -0.53
C THR A 63 -5.97 0.18 -0.55
N VAL A 64 -6.53 1.39 -0.75
CA VAL A 64 -5.80 2.65 -0.63
C VAL A 64 -6.40 3.49 0.49
N LEU A 65 -5.64 3.71 1.55
CA LEU A 65 -6.03 4.54 2.69
C LEU A 65 -5.39 5.91 2.57
N TYR A 66 -6.24 6.93 2.41
CA TYR A 66 -5.84 8.32 2.20
C TYR A 66 -5.67 9.05 3.53
N GLY A 67 -4.91 10.14 3.48
CA GLY A 67 -4.82 11.12 4.54
C GLY A 67 -5.85 12.22 4.37
N SER A 68 -5.53 13.39 4.92
CA SER A 68 -6.33 14.60 4.83
C SER A 68 -5.47 15.79 4.41
N VAL A 69 -6.10 16.92 4.12
CA VAL A 69 -5.40 18.19 3.88
C VAL A 69 -4.47 18.55 5.05
N ARG A 70 -4.80 18.14 6.28
CA ARG A 70 -3.98 18.40 7.46
C ARG A 70 -2.55 17.88 7.29
N GLU A 71 -2.36 16.65 6.82
CA GLU A 71 -1.02 16.08 6.63
C GLU A 71 -0.30 16.63 5.38
N TRP A 72 -1.08 17.26 4.50
CA TRP A 72 -0.54 17.94 3.33
C TRP A 72 0.03 19.32 3.70
N VAL A 73 -0.62 20.03 4.64
CA VAL A 73 -0.12 21.30 5.19
C VAL A 73 0.97 21.05 6.24
N PHE A 74 0.74 20.13 7.18
CA PHE A 74 1.64 19.81 8.28
C PHE A 74 2.38 18.50 7.99
N GLN A 75 3.52 18.62 7.30
CA GLN A 75 4.33 17.49 6.84
C GLN A 75 4.77 16.54 7.97
N SER A 76 5.00 17.09 9.18
CA SER A 76 5.39 16.32 10.37
C SER A 76 4.32 15.30 10.81
N LEU A 77 3.07 15.46 10.37
CA LEU A 77 1.97 14.55 10.72
C LEU A 77 1.79 13.40 9.72
N LYS A 78 2.57 13.36 8.63
CA LYS A 78 2.43 12.32 7.59
C LYS A 78 2.70 10.92 8.14
N ALA A 79 3.73 10.78 8.97
CA ALA A 79 4.07 9.50 9.60
C ALA A 79 2.93 9.02 10.49
N ASP A 80 2.39 9.89 11.35
CA ASP A 80 1.26 9.55 12.25
C ASP A 80 0.03 9.12 11.47
N ARG A 81 -0.24 9.77 10.33
CA ARG A 81 -1.34 9.35 9.45
C ARG A 81 -1.09 7.99 8.81
N LYS A 82 0.15 7.65 8.43
CA LYS A 82 0.48 6.30 7.92
C LYS A 82 0.21 5.26 9.02
N TYR A 83 0.58 5.53 10.26
CA TYR A 83 0.29 4.67 11.42
C TYR A 83 -1.21 4.51 11.69
N ASP A 84 -1.96 5.61 11.72
CA ASP A 84 -3.42 5.58 11.85
C ASP A 84 -4.05 4.73 10.73
N ASN A 85 -3.58 4.91 9.50
CA ASN A 85 -4.07 4.15 8.36
C ASN A 85 -3.67 2.67 8.45
N PHE A 86 -2.50 2.34 9.00
CA PHE A 86 -2.14 0.95 9.27
C PHE A 86 -3.09 0.32 10.30
N GLY A 87 -3.40 0.99 11.41
CA GLY A 87 -4.38 0.51 12.38
C GLY A 87 -5.78 0.32 11.78
N ARG A 88 -6.20 1.21 10.87
CA ARG A 88 -7.45 1.05 10.10
C ARG A 88 -7.40 -0.16 9.17
N LEU A 89 -6.27 -0.42 8.51
CA LEU A 89 -6.09 -1.61 7.67
C LEU A 89 -6.18 -2.89 8.50
N GLN A 90 -5.54 -2.93 9.67
CA GLN A 90 -5.62 -4.07 10.59
C GLN A 90 -7.06 -4.35 11.03
N ALA A 91 -7.83 -3.30 11.34
CA ALA A 91 -9.24 -3.45 11.71
C ALA A 91 -10.15 -3.98 10.58
N MET A 92 -9.73 -3.88 9.32
CA MET A 92 -10.47 -4.39 8.15
C MET A 92 -10.17 -5.86 7.85
N LEU A 93 -9.16 -6.45 8.49
CA LEU A 93 -8.64 -7.76 8.16
C LEU A 93 -8.81 -8.75 9.31
N PRO A 94 -8.73 -10.07 9.06
CA PRO A 94 -8.77 -11.07 10.11
C PRO A 94 -7.67 -10.83 11.16
N ARG A 95 -7.96 -11.09 12.45
CA ARG A 95 -7.00 -10.87 13.56
C ARG A 95 -5.68 -11.64 13.42
N ALA A 96 -5.65 -12.73 12.66
CA ALA A 96 -4.48 -13.56 12.43
C ALA A 96 -3.67 -13.14 11.18
N SER A 97 -4.01 -12.03 10.53
CA SER A 97 -3.28 -11.54 9.37
C SER A 97 -1.86 -11.09 9.75
N GLN A 98 -0.90 -11.48 8.92
CA GLN A 98 0.49 -11.03 9.00
C GLN A 98 0.73 -9.90 8.01
N TYR A 99 1.64 -8.99 8.35
CA TYR A 99 1.91 -7.79 7.57
C TYR A 99 3.39 -7.56 7.42
N ILE A 100 3.77 -7.00 6.28
CA ILE A 100 5.09 -6.41 6.05
C ILE A 100 4.85 -4.95 5.70
N PHE A 101 5.23 -4.06 6.60
CA PHE A 101 5.17 -2.62 6.37
C PHE A 101 6.45 -2.19 5.64
N VAL A 102 6.30 -1.49 4.51
CA VAL A 102 7.43 -1.02 3.69
C VAL A 102 7.34 0.49 3.51
N GLY A 103 8.28 1.20 4.13
CA GLY A 103 8.49 2.64 3.97
C GLY A 103 9.65 2.96 3.03
N ASP A 104 9.63 4.14 2.43
CA ASP A 104 10.68 4.65 1.54
C ASP A 104 11.67 5.59 2.24
N THR A 105 11.24 6.26 3.32
CA THR A 105 12.01 7.34 3.97
C THR A 105 12.57 7.00 5.35
N GLY A 106 12.23 5.87 5.96
CA GLY A 106 12.67 5.53 7.33
C GLY A 106 12.08 6.42 8.43
N GLU A 107 11.25 7.42 8.07
CA GLU A 107 10.72 8.40 9.02
C GLU A 107 9.74 7.73 9.99
N ARG A 108 10.19 7.59 11.24
CA ARG A 108 9.48 6.95 12.36
C ARG A 108 9.28 5.44 12.25
N ASP A 109 9.97 4.71 11.38
CA ASP A 109 9.83 3.23 11.26
C ASP A 109 10.15 2.47 12.57
N GLU A 110 10.78 3.12 13.55
CA GLU A 110 11.03 2.61 14.92
C GLU A 110 9.75 2.29 15.72
N ALA A 111 8.61 2.87 15.33
CA ALA A 111 7.33 2.72 16.04
C ALA A 111 6.36 1.71 15.38
N ALA A 112 6.79 1.04 14.31
CA ALA A 112 6.00 0.06 13.54
C ALA A 112 6.11 -1.37 14.08
#